data_AF-A0A7C2LC74-F1
#
_entry.id   AF-A0A7C2LC74-F1
#
_cell.length_a   1.000
_cell.length_b   1.000
_cell.length_c   1.000
_cell.angle_alpha   90.00
_cell.angle_beta   90.00
_cell.angle_gamma   90.00
#
_symmetry.space_group_name_H-M   'P 1'
#
loop_
_entity.id
_entity.type
_entity.pdbx_description
1 polymer ?
#
loop_
_entity_poly.entity_id
_entity_poly.type
_entity_poly.pdbx_seq_one_letter_code
_entity_poly.pdbx_strand_id
1 'polypeptide(L)'
;MKVAFFGFGSCEGCRYRVVNELHKLAGESGIEIVREPLLGLSADTEYDVAVVEGAITTRDVEEVKKIREKAKFVVALGSCALLGETSTLGYKLGLRIEEYVKDGYTDAVPVHQVIKVDSYVRGCPASVDELVRVLKALAAGFPPLRYERRFEYEKVADLVLDDGFLKLDTGKCIVCGRCVDLCALLGVHALTQAYRGYRVVVTTPAQLPFLESGCIRCGLCAAYCPVSALKYRSDVEGALELAKRGGRVVAERLALEAAAEALGVRPGQLVSLLKELGFREVEVVDPLALAPSEEGLIPFSSAEERWVKLRFPEAARFLKPHVKLAAGKETVVVTACVARKEDHAPTITAHELVELAKWSRVVLEDLPDEPLRAAPESKVKVAVGPEECRAAVESYAKNHSGAVVLQVCPGGCARGSGAPYRLLTQR
;
A
#
# COMPACT_ATOMS: atom_id res chain seq x y z
N MET A 1 -19.89 -24.30 28.58
CA MET A 1 -19.92 -22.91 28.12
C MET A 1 -20.91 -22.80 26.97
N LYS A 2 -21.95 -22.00 27.12
CA LYS A 2 -23.01 -21.81 26.14
C LYS A 2 -22.67 -20.70 25.16
N VAL A 3 -22.82 -20.94 23.86
CA VAL A 3 -22.43 -20.01 22.79
C VAL A 3 -23.63 -19.69 21.91
N ALA A 4 -23.84 -18.40 21.63
CA ALA A 4 -24.91 -17.88 20.78
C ALA A 4 -24.37 -17.02 19.64
N PHE A 5 -24.87 -17.21 18.42
CA PHE A 5 -24.43 -16.52 17.21
C PHE A 5 -25.47 -15.52 16.70
N PHE A 6 -25.13 -14.24 16.64
CA PHE A 6 -25.99 -13.14 16.21
C PHE A 6 -25.47 -12.56 14.89
N GLY A 7 -26.38 -12.31 13.94
CA GLY A 7 -26.06 -11.71 12.65
C GLY A 7 -26.72 -10.34 12.52
N PHE A 8 -25.96 -9.37 12.02
CA PHE A 8 -26.40 -8.00 11.74
C PHE A 8 -26.10 -7.63 10.27
N GLY A 9 -25.75 -6.38 9.98
CA GLY A 9 -25.49 -5.91 8.62
C GLY A 9 -24.27 -6.58 7.99
N SER A 10 -24.47 -7.69 7.28
CA SER A 10 -23.45 -8.38 6.46
C SER A 10 -24.09 -9.30 5.41
N CYS A 11 -23.24 -10.00 4.63
CA CYS A 11 -23.65 -11.07 3.72
C CYS A 11 -23.78 -12.45 4.40
N GLU A 12 -23.66 -12.52 5.73
CA GLU A 12 -23.65 -13.76 6.56
C GLU A 12 -22.60 -14.81 6.16
N GLY A 13 -21.68 -14.48 5.25
CA GLY A 13 -20.70 -15.43 4.72
C GLY A 13 -19.77 -16.00 5.77
N CYS A 14 -19.57 -15.32 6.91
CA CYS A 14 -18.75 -15.86 8.00
C CYS A 14 -19.51 -16.95 8.75
N ARG A 15 -20.80 -16.76 9.09
CA ARG A 15 -21.63 -17.79 9.74
C ARG A 15 -21.82 -19.03 8.85
N TYR A 16 -22.07 -18.87 7.55
CA TYR A 16 -22.13 -20.01 6.62
C TYR A 16 -20.83 -20.79 6.56
N ARG A 17 -19.68 -20.12 6.68
CA ARG A 17 -18.38 -20.80 6.66
C ARG A 17 -18.14 -21.62 7.94
N VAL A 18 -18.58 -21.14 9.09
CA VAL A 18 -18.30 -21.80 10.38
C VAL A 18 -19.33 -22.88 10.74
N VAL A 19 -20.56 -22.80 10.21
CA VAL A 19 -21.69 -23.66 10.60
C VAL A 19 -21.38 -25.16 10.55
N ASN A 20 -20.62 -25.61 9.54
CA ASN A 20 -20.23 -27.02 9.40
C ASN A 20 -19.30 -27.50 10.51
N GLU A 21 -18.43 -26.62 11.02
CA GLU A 21 -17.52 -26.94 12.12
C GLU A 21 -18.18 -26.73 13.49
N LEU A 22 -19.21 -25.88 13.58
CA LEU A 22 -20.00 -25.72 14.82
C LEU A 22 -20.68 -27.02 15.25
N HIS A 23 -21.14 -27.84 14.29
CA HIS A 23 -21.70 -29.16 14.59
C HIS A 23 -20.66 -30.10 15.23
N LYS A 24 -19.40 -30.03 14.81
CA LYS A 24 -18.31 -30.83 15.40
C LYS A 24 -17.91 -30.30 16.79
N LEU A 25 -17.85 -28.97 16.94
CA LEU A 25 -17.57 -28.30 18.21
C LEU A 25 -18.61 -28.61 19.30
N ALA A 26 -19.89 -28.73 18.93
CA ALA A 26 -20.96 -29.11 19.85
C ALA A 26 -20.78 -30.54 20.41
N GLY A 27 -19.99 -31.39 19.74
CA GLY A 27 -19.65 -32.74 20.20
C GLY A 27 -18.40 -32.82 21.08
N GLU A 28 -17.62 -31.73 21.20
CA GLU A 28 -16.40 -31.69 22.03
C GLU A 28 -16.71 -31.19 23.46
N SER A 29 -16.10 -31.81 24.46
CA SER A 29 -16.36 -31.55 25.89
C SER A 29 -16.23 -30.07 26.26
N GLY A 30 -17.35 -29.40 26.57
CA GLY A 30 -17.38 -28.11 27.25
C GLY A 30 -17.95 -26.92 26.46
N ILE A 31 -18.31 -27.09 25.18
CA ILE A 31 -18.95 -26.04 24.34
C ILE A 31 -20.34 -26.51 23.91
N GLU A 32 -21.35 -25.68 24.16
CA GLU A 32 -22.74 -25.94 23.76
C GLU A 32 -23.22 -24.78 22.88
N ILE A 33 -23.62 -25.05 21.63
CA ILE A 33 -24.22 -24.04 20.76
C ILE A 33 -25.70 -23.98 21.08
N VAL A 34 -26.15 -22.89 21.70
CA VAL A 34 -27.53 -22.74 22.18
C VAL A 34 -28.40 -21.91 21.23
N ARG A 35 -27.77 -21.07 20.40
CA ARG A 35 -28.44 -20.25 19.39
C ARG A 35 -27.56 -20.09 18.16
N GLU A 36 -28.06 -20.55 17.03
CA GLU A 36 -27.52 -20.34 15.68
C GLU A 36 -28.66 -20.62 14.68
N PRO A 37 -29.31 -19.58 14.15
CA PRO A 37 -30.43 -19.71 13.22
C PRO A 37 -30.16 -20.63 12.02
N LEU A 38 -28.93 -20.68 11.49
CA LEU A 38 -28.56 -21.57 10.38
C LEU A 38 -28.58 -23.06 10.75
N LEU A 39 -28.51 -23.39 12.04
CA LEU A 39 -28.68 -24.75 12.59
C LEU A 39 -30.11 -25.02 13.06
N GLY A 40 -31.06 -24.10 12.84
CA GLY A 40 -32.43 -24.19 13.34
C GLY A 40 -32.58 -23.85 14.83
N LEU A 41 -31.51 -23.40 15.49
CA LEU A 41 -31.50 -23.04 16.91
C LEU A 41 -31.81 -21.55 17.07
N SER A 42 -33.07 -21.21 17.33
CA SER A 42 -33.57 -19.83 17.36
C SER A 42 -34.15 -19.37 18.70
N ALA A 43 -34.21 -20.25 19.71
CA ALA A 43 -34.74 -19.91 21.03
C ALA A 43 -33.89 -18.83 21.72
N ASP A 44 -34.54 -17.87 22.41
CA ASP A 44 -33.85 -16.95 23.32
C ASP A 44 -33.51 -17.70 24.61
N THR A 45 -32.25 -18.15 24.70
CA THR A 45 -31.73 -18.94 25.82
C THR A 45 -30.56 -18.21 26.46
N GLU A 46 -30.23 -18.52 27.72
CA GLU A 46 -29.02 -18.01 28.35
C GLU A 46 -27.75 -18.49 27.64
N TYR A 47 -26.76 -17.61 27.50
CA TYR A 47 -25.46 -17.89 26.89
C TYR A 47 -24.32 -17.20 27.65
N ASP A 48 -23.15 -17.85 27.67
CA ASP A 48 -21.93 -17.29 28.23
C ASP A 48 -21.20 -16.40 27.20
N VAL A 49 -21.18 -16.85 25.95
CA VAL A 49 -20.45 -16.21 24.85
C VAL A 49 -21.42 -15.81 23.74
N ALA A 50 -21.41 -14.53 23.37
CA ALA A 50 -22.10 -14.03 22.19
C ALA A 50 -21.10 -13.83 21.05
N VAL A 51 -21.27 -14.56 19.96
CA VAL A 51 -20.54 -14.34 18.71
C VAL A 51 -21.37 -13.42 17.82
N VAL A 52 -20.82 -12.26 17.48
CA VAL A 52 -21.52 -11.21 16.72
C VAL A 52 -20.89 -11.07 15.34
N GLU A 53 -21.65 -11.40 14.30
CA GLU A 53 -21.29 -11.16 12.90
C GLU A 53 -21.98 -9.90 12.36
N GLY A 54 -21.24 -9.14 11.54
CA GLY A 54 -21.78 -8.03 10.78
C GLY A 54 -21.66 -6.68 11.46
N ALA A 55 -21.83 -5.63 10.67
CA ALA A 55 -21.82 -4.26 11.16
C ALA A 55 -23.14 -3.92 11.86
N ILE A 56 -23.07 -3.05 12.85
CA ILE A 56 -24.23 -2.61 13.65
C ILE A 56 -24.80 -1.36 13.01
N THR A 57 -26.03 -1.42 12.52
CA THR A 57 -26.76 -0.24 12.05
C THR A 57 -27.46 0.45 13.22
N THR A 58 -27.95 1.67 13.01
CA THR A 58 -28.70 2.43 14.04
C THR A 58 -29.87 1.66 14.66
N ARG A 59 -30.59 0.84 13.87
CA ARG A 59 -31.69 -0.01 14.37
C ARG A 59 -31.23 -1.17 15.25
N ASP A 60 -29.98 -1.60 15.07
CA ASP A 60 -29.43 -2.77 15.76
C ASP A 60 -28.81 -2.40 17.12
N VAL A 61 -28.65 -1.09 17.41
CA VAL A 61 -27.95 -0.58 18.59
C VAL A 61 -28.55 -1.07 19.91
N GLU A 62 -29.87 -1.04 20.04
CA GLU A 62 -30.53 -1.50 21.26
C GLU A 62 -30.41 -3.02 21.44
N GLU A 63 -30.50 -3.77 20.34
CA GLU A 63 -30.42 -5.23 20.37
C GLU A 63 -29.02 -5.70 20.75
N VAL A 64 -27.98 -5.13 20.12
CA VAL A 64 -26.59 -5.51 20.41
C VAL A 64 -26.18 -5.14 21.85
N LYS A 65 -26.72 -4.06 22.41
CA LYS A 65 -26.54 -3.70 23.83
C LYS A 65 -27.16 -4.73 24.77
N LYS A 66 -28.41 -5.15 24.51
CA LYS A 66 -29.07 -6.23 25.27
C LYS A 66 -28.28 -7.54 25.18
N ILE A 67 -27.71 -7.84 24.01
CA ILE A 67 -26.87 -9.03 23.83
C ILE A 67 -25.62 -8.95 24.71
N ARG A 68 -24.97 -7.78 24.76
CA ARG A 68 -23.78 -7.54 25.58
C ARG A 68 -24.05 -7.67 27.07
N GLU A 69 -25.20 -7.19 27.55
CA GLU A 69 -25.59 -7.25 28.96
C GLU A 69 -25.75 -8.70 29.44
N LYS A 70 -26.29 -9.57 28.58
CA LYS A 70 -26.45 -11.00 28.88
C LYS A 70 -25.12 -11.80 28.74
N ALA A 71 -24.21 -11.37 27.86
CA ALA A 71 -22.99 -12.10 27.56
C ALA A 71 -21.88 -11.87 28.61
N LYS A 72 -21.25 -12.94 29.08
CA LYS A 72 -19.97 -12.84 29.80
C LYS A 72 -18.86 -12.38 28.85
N PHE A 73 -18.82 -12.93 27.64
CA PHE A 73 -17.87 -12.56 26.60
C PHE A 73 -18.53 -12.28 25.25
N VAL A 74 -18.07 -11.26 24.55
CA VAL A 74 -18.46 -10.98 23.15
C VAL A 74 -17.29 -11.24 22.21
N VAL A 75 -17.53 -12.03 21.17
CA VAL A 75 -16.57 -12.32 20.11
C VAL A 75 -17.09 -11.71 18.81
N ALA A 76 -16.38 -10.73 18.24
CA ALA A 76 -16.73 -10.20 16.93
C ALA A 76 -16.19 -11.12 15.82
N LEU A 77 -17.07 -11.53 14.91
CA LEU A 77 -16.77 -12.48 13.84
C LEU A 77 -16.78 -11.77 12.48
N GLY A 78 -15.62 -11.79 11.81
CA GLY A 78 -15.45 -11.32 10.44
C GLY A 78 -15.15 -9.82 10.31
N SER A 79 -14.69 -9.44 9.12
CA SER A 79 -14.25 -8.06 8.85
C SER A 79 -15.38 -7.03 8.98
N CYS A 80 -16.63 -7.38 8.67
CA CYS A 80 -17.77 -6.48 8.84
C CYS A 80 -17.99 -6.09 10.31
N ALA A 81 -17.94 -7.05 11.24
CA ALA A 81 -18.08 -6.79 12.68
C ALA A 81 -16.91 -5.97 13.25
N LEU A 82 -15.71 -6.17 12.70
CA LEU A 82 -14.49 -5.51 13.15
C LEU A 82 -14.29 -4.10 12.56
N LEU A 83 -14.57 -3.91 11.27
CA LEU A 83 -14.18 -2.72 10.50
C LEU A 83 -15.37 -1.96 9.88
N GLY A 84 -16.58 -2.52 9.93
CA GLY A 84 -17.78 -1.94 9.30
C GLY A 84 -17.85 -2.09 7.77
N GLU A 85 -16.80 -2.62 7.14
CA GLU A 85 -16.52 -2.75 5.70
C GLU A 85 -17.60 -2.28 4.69
N THR A 86 -18.12 -3.15 3.82
CA THR A 86 -18.95 -2.78 2.65
C THR A 86 -20.19 -1.99 3.05
N SER A 87 -20.77 -2.29 4.20
CA SER A 87 -21.89 -1.57 4.82
C SER A 87 -21.58 -0.12 5.19
N THR A 88 -20.30 0.27 5.32
CA THR A 88 -19.85 1.66 5.57
C THR A 88 -19.22 2.33 4.36
N LEU A 89 -19.05 1.61 3.26
CA LEU A 89 -18.24 2.04 2.12
C LEU A 89 -18.88 3.18 1.33
N GLY A 90 -20.20 3.15 1.11
CA GLY A 90 -20.84 4.21 0.32
C GLY A 90 -20.81 5.58 1.02
N TYR A 91 -20.84 5.62 2.36
CA TYR A 91 -20.65 6.86 3.11
C TYR A 91 -19.21 7.41 2.99
N LYS A 92 -18.19 6.55 3.15
CA LYS A 92 -16.78 6.96 3.00
C LYS A 92 -16.44 7.46 1.59
N LEU A 93 -17.22 7.07 0.59
CA LEU A 93 -17.07 7.47 -0.80
C LEU A 93 -18.02 8.61 -1.21
N GLY A 94 -18.82 9.17 -0.28
CA GLY A 94 -19.79 10.22 -0.58
C GLY A 94 -20.91 9.79 -1.54
N LEU A 95 -21.15 8.49 -1.68
CA LEU A 95 -22.23 7.94 -2.49
C LEU A 95 -23.55 8.14 -1.75
N ARG A 96 -24.49 8.84 -2.40
CA ARG A 96 -25.89 8.96 -1.93
C ARG A 96 -26.60 7.61 -2.08
N ILE A 97 -26.43 6.74 -1.10
CA ILE A 97 -27.07 5.42 -1.06
C ILE A 97 -28.61 5.54 -0.91
N GLU A 98 -29.12 6.72 -0.56
CA GLU A 98 -30.55 7.00 -0.40
C GLU A 98 -31.37 6.65 -1.67
N GLU A 99 -30.75 6.68 -2.86
CA GLU A 99 -31.42 6.32 -4.12
C GLU A 99 -31.60 4.79 -4.31
N TYR A 100 -30.81 3.97 -3.61
CA TYR A 100 -30.78 2.51 -3.78
C TYR A 100 -31.41 1.75 -2.62
N VAL A 101 -31.66 2.40 -1.48
CA VAL A 101 -32.14 1.74 -0.26
C VAL A 101 -33.39 2.46 0.25
N LYS A 102 -34.55 1.85 0.01
CA LYS A 102 -35.88 2.43 0.29
C LYS A 102 -36.20 2.66 1.77
N ASP A 103 -35.47 2.04 2.70
CA ASP A 103 -35.85 1.96 4.11
C ASP A 103 -34.73 2.34 5.08
N GLY A 104 -34.21 3.58 4.99
CA GLY A 104 -33.58 4.25 6.13
C GLY A 104 -32.43 3.50 6.82
N TYR A 105 -31.60 2.75 6.07
CA TYR A 105 -30.37 2.15 6.59
C TYR A 105 -29.40 3.28 6.94
N THR A 106 -29.57 3.79 8.16
CA THR A 106 -28.73 4.83 8.74
C THR A 106 -27.50 4.16 9.35
N ASP A 107 -26.35 4.77 9.09
CA ASP A 107 -25.01 4.53 9.65
C ASP A 107 -24.76 3.13 10.24
N ALA A 108 -24.03 2.31 9.49
CA ALA A 108 -23.43 1.10 10.03
C ALA A 108 -22.10 1.44 10.73
N VAL A 109 -21.80 0.80 11.85
CA VAL A 109 -20.53 0.93 12.55
C VAL A 109 -20.00 -0.44 12.97
N PRO A 110 -18.68 -0.58 13.18
CA PRO A 110 -18.13 -1.76 13.84
C PRO A 110 -18.78 -2.01 15.21
N VAL A 111 -18.88 -3.28 15.61
CA VAL A 111 -19.53 -3.70 16.88
C VAL A 111 -18.90 -3.01 18.10
N HIS A 112 -17.57 -2.84 18.08
CA HIS A 112 -16.81 -2.23 19.17
C HIS A 112 -17.09 -0.73 19.38
N GLN A 113 -17.73 -0.05 18.42
CA GLN A 113 -18.17 1.34 18.62
C GLN A 113 -19.47 1.44 19.42
N VAL A 114 -20.21 0.33 19.56
CA VAL A 114 -21.53 0.31 20.24
C VAL A 114 -21.46 -0.45 21.56
N ILE A 115 -20.72 -1.55 21.61
CA ILE A 115 -20.54 -2.39 22.80
C ILE A 115 -19.08 -2.82 22.95
N LYS A 116 -18.66 -3.11 24.18
CA LYS A 116 -17.34 -3.70 24.43
C LYS A 116 -17.24 -5.08 23.77
N VAL A 117 -16.15 -5.34 23.05
CA VAL A 117 -15.84 -6.65 22.44
C VAL A 117 -14.64 -7.27 23.16
N ASP A 118 -14.73 -8.54 23.53
CA ASP A 118 -13.68 -9.22 24.31
C ASP A 118 -12.64 -9.94 23.45
N SER A 119 -13.04 -10.45 22.27
CA SER A 119 -12.16 -11.12 21.31
C SER A 119 -12.65 -10.88 19.88
N TYR A 120 -11.75 -11.06 18.91
CA TYR A 120 -12.00 -10.83 17.49
C TYR A 120 -11.52 -12.04 16.69
N VAL A 121 -12.32 -12.48 15.73
CA VAL A 121 -11.96 -13.48 14.72
C VAL A 121 -12.01 -12.79 13.37
N ARG A 122 -10.85 -12.66 12.70
CA ARG A 122 -10.72 -11.82 11.49
C ARG A 122 -10.97 -12.61 10.21
N GLY A 123 -11.25 -11.87 9.12
CA GLY A 123 -11.34 -12.38 7.76
C GLY A 123 -12.67 -12.09 7.08
N CYS A 124 -12.66 -12.14 5.75
CA CYS A 124 -13.85 -12.03 4.91
C CYS A 124 -13.76 -13.12 3.81
N PRO A 125 -14.20 -14.37 4.08
CA PRO A 125 -14.87 -14.84 5.30
C PRO A 125 -13.90 -15.21 6.43
N ALA A 126 -14.38 -15.16 7.67
CA ALA A 126 -13.61 -15.37 8.89
C ALA A 126 -12.91 -16.75 8.96
N SER A 127 -11.77 -16.81 9.67
CA SER A 127 -11.04 -18.06 9.86
C SER A 127 -11.77 -19.00 10.83
N VAL A 128 -12.09 -20.22 10.37
CA VAL A 128 -12.79 -21.23 11.18
C VAL A 128 -11.89 -21.76 12.30
N ASP A 129 -10.63 -22.05 11.99
CA ASP A 129 -9.64 -22.53 12.96
C ASP A 129 -9.42 -21.52 14.09
N GLU A 130 -9.45 -20.22 13.75
CA GLU A 130 -9.31 -19.15 14.73
C GLU A 130 -10.54 -19.06 15.64
N LEU A 131 -11.76 -19.15 15.09
CA LEU A 131 -12.98 -19.20 15.89
C LEU A 131 -12.97 -20.41 16.84
N VAL A 132 -12.66 -21.61 16.31
CA VAL A 132 -12.54 -22.85 17.09
C VAL A 132 -11.56 -22.65 18.24
N ARG A 133 -10.39 -22.06 17.96
CA ARG A 133 -9.36 -21.80 18.97
C ARG A 133 -9.83 -20.83 20.04
N VAL A 134 -10.49 -19.73 19.66
CA VAL A 134 -11.05 -18.74 20.60
C VAL A 134 -12.08 -19.39 21.51
N LEU A 135 -13.02 -20.14 20.96
CA LEU A 135 -14.06 -20.81 21.75
C LEU A 135 -13.48 -21.87 22.68
N LYS A 136 -12.54 -22.70 22.20
CA LYS A 136 -11.84 -23.68 23.06
C LYS A 136 -11.09 -23.04 24.21
N ALA A 137 -10.40 -21.93 23.96
CA ALA A 137 -9.68 -21.19 25.00
C ALA A 137 -10.64 -20.63 26.06
N LEU A 138 -11.74 -20.01 25.63
CA LEU A 138 -12.77 -19.49 26.54
C LEU A 138 -13.41 -20.61 27.37
N ALA A 139 -13.71 -21.76 26.75
CA ALA A 139 -14.30 -22.91 27.43
C ALA A 139 -13.35 -23.50 28.48
N ALA A 140 -12.04 -23.49 28.22
CA ALA A 140 -11.01 -23.90 29.16
C ALA A 140 -10.70 -22.84 30.24
N GLY A 141 -11.43 -21.73 30.29
CA GLY A 141 -11.28 -20.68 31.30
C GLY A 141 -10.08 -19.75 31.06
N PHE A 142 -9.42 -19.81 29.90
CA PHE A 142 -8.43 -18.82 29.53
C PHE A 142 -9.11 -17.46 29.30
N PRO A 143 -8.42 -16.34 29.57
CA PRO A 143 -8.92 -15.03 29.20
C PRO A 143 -9.17 -14.99 27.68
N PRO A 144 -10.13 -14.15 27.23
CA PRO A 144 -10.41 -13.97 25.81
C PRO A 144 -9.13 -13.77 25.02
N LEU A 145 -8.89 -14.65 24.05
CA LEU A 145 -7.71 -14.56 23.21
C LEU A 145 -7.80 -13.27 22.40
N ARG A 146 -6.99 -12.29 22.79
CA ARG A 146 -6.76 -11.07 22.03
C ARG A 146 -5.61 -11.34 21.07
N TYR A 147 -5.88 -12.15 20.02
CA TYR A 147 -4.93 -12.29 18.93
C TYR A 147 -4.77 -10.92 18.27
N GLU A 148 -3.59 -10.34 18.47
CA GLU A 148 -3.21 -8.98 18.12
C GLU A 148 -3.91 -7.86 18.89
N ARG A 149 -3.19 -7.35 19.91
CA ARG A 149 -3.45 -6.09 20.62
C ARG A 149 -3.44 -4.89 19.67
N ARG A 150 -4.50 -4.70 18.89
CA ARG A 150 -4.72 -3.42 18.20
C ARG A 150 -6.18 -3.01 18.30
N PHE A 151 -6.34 -1.92 19.04
CA PHE A 151 -7.47 -0.99 19.12
C PHE A 151 -8.52 -1.25 20.20
N GLU A 152 -8.22 -0.73 21.39
CA GLU A 152 -9.11 0.21 22.08
C GLU A 152 -8.23 1.24 22.82
N TYR A 153 -8.30 2.49 22.37
CA TYR A 153 -7.87 3.75 22.98
C TYR A 153 -6.36 4.10 23.15
N GLU A 154 -6.09 5.37 22.79
CA GLU A 154 -4.80 6.05 22.59
C GLU A 154 -3.90 5.48 21.48
N LYS A 155 -4.32 5.65 20.21
CA LYS A 155 -3.30 5.98 19.20
C LYS A 155 -2.61 7.23 19.73
N VAL A 156 -1.29 7.17 19.96
CA VAL A 156 -0.49 8.40 20.07
C VAL A 156 -0.84 9.20 18.82
N ALA A 157 -1.46 10.37 19.01
CA ALA A 157 -2.11 11.25 18.03
C ALA A 157 -1.85 10.94 16.56
N ASP A 158 -2.88 10.98 15.72
CA ASP A 158 -2.79 10.82 14.25
C ASP A 158 -1.66 11.70 13.67
N LEU A 159 -0.45 11.14 13.68
CA LEU A 159 0.76 11.79 13.22
C LEU A 159 0.70 11.71 11.71
N VAL A 160 0.61 12.89 11.11
CA VAL A 160 0.71 13.06 9.68
C VAL A 160 2.03 13.78 9.42
N LEU A 161 2.98 13.07 8.81
CA LEU A 161 4.17 13.70 8.25
C LEU A 161 3.91 13.92 6.77
N ASP A 162 3.98 15.16 6.32
CA ASP A 162 3.70 15.53 4.92
C ASP A 162 4.64 16.68 4.52
N ASP A 163 5.47 16.45 3.51
CA ASP A 163 6.37 17.47 2.96
C ASP A 163 6.00 17.84 1.51
N GLY A 164 4.79 17.49 1.07
CA GLY A 164 4.30 17.69 -0.29
C GLY A 164 4.89 16.73 -1.32
N PHE A 165 5.97 16.02 -0.99
CA PHE A 165 6.54 14.97 -1.83
C PHE A 165 6.17 13.58 -1.31
N LEU A 166 6.33 13.35 -0.01
CA LEU A 166 6.01 12.11 0.68
C LEU A 166 5.07 12.41 1.86
N LYS A 167 4.06 11.56 2.04
CA LYS A 167 3.10 11.64 3.13
C LYS A 167 3.03 10.31 3.88
N LEU A 168 3.18 10.36 5.21
CA LEU A 168 2.91 9.27 6.14
C LEU A 168 1.66 9.60 6.95
N ASP A 169 0.63 8.77 6.78
CA ASP A 169 -0.63 8.81 7.52
C ASP A 169 -0.66 7.62 8.50
N THR A 170 -0.33 7.89 9.77
CA THR A 170 -0.36 6.86 10.83
C THR A 170 -1.78 6.38 11.16
N GLY A 171 -2.81 7.12 10.71
CA GLY A 171 -4.21 6.69 10.73
C GLY A 171 -4.43 5.39 9.98
N LYS A 172 -3.74 5.21 8.85
CA LYS A 172 -3.79 4.01 7.99
C LYS A 172 -2.72 2.98 8.30
N CYS A 173 -1.67 3.36 9.03
CA CYS A 173 -0.51 2.51 9.24
C CYS A 173 -0.83 1.28 10.11
N ILE A 174 -0.52 0.09 9.58
CA ILE A 174 -0.63 -1.18 10.30
C ILE A 174 0.72 -1.64 10.90
N VAL A 175 1.70 -0.74 11.03
CA VAL A 175 3.00 -0.97 11.70
C VAL A 175 3.66 -2.31 11.27
N CYS A 176 3.61 -2.64 9.99
CA CYS A 176 4.12 -3.91 9.48
C CYS A 176 5.65 -3.98 9.34
N GLY A 177 6.36 -2.86 9.57
CA GLY A 177 7.83 -2.81 9.50
C GLY A 177 8.43 -2.70 8.09
N ARG A 178 7.74 -3.15 7.04
CA ARG A 178 8.26 -3.20 5.65
C ARG A 178 8.97 -1.92 5.17
N CYS A 179 8.39 -0.76 5.45
CA CYS A 179 8.96 0.53 5.06
C CYS A 179 10.26 0.86 5.81
N VAL A 180 10.34 0.47 7.09
CA VAL A 180 11.53 0.63 7.94
C VAL A 180 12.63 -0.32 7.47
N ASP A 181 12.29 -1.58 7.22
CA ASP A 181 13.25 -2.60 6.77
C ASP A 181 13.85 -2.25 5.40
N LEU A 182 13.03 -1.79 4.44
CA LEU A 182 13.52 -1.35 3.14
C LEU A 182 14.43 -0.12 3.25
N CYS A 183 14.09 0.82 4.12
CA CYS A 183 14.92 2.00 4.34
C CYS A 183 16.27 1.64 4.99
N ALA A 184 16.26 0.64 5.88
CA ALA A 184 17.46 0.08 6.50
C ALA A 184 18.30 -0.73 5.50
N LEU A 185 17.68 -1.48 4.59
CA LEU A 185 18.36 -2.22 3.52
C LEU A 185 19.20 -1.30 2.62
N LEU A 186 18.71 -0.09 2.35
CA LEU A 186 19.46 0.94 1.62
C LEU A 186 20.55 1.62 2.49
N GLY A 187 20.61 1.33 3.79
CA GLY A 187 21.46 2.03 4.76
C GLY A 187 21.01 3.46 5.07
N VAL A 188 19.80 3.85 4.68
CA VAL A 188 19.29 5.23 4.82
C VAL A 188 18.72 5.49 6.21
N HIS A 189 17.98 4.53 6.77
CA HIS A 189 17.39 4.59 8.13
C HIS A 189 16.55 5.85 8.42
N ALA A 190 15.94 6.45 7.40
CA ALA A 190 15.09 7.63 7.54
C ALA A 190 13.74 7.36 8.20
N LEU A 191 13.30 6.10 8.21
CA LEU A 191 12.10 5.65 8.91
C LEU A 191 12.48 4.73 10.06
N THR A 192 11.73 4.81 11.16
CA THR A 192 11.91 3.98 12.35
C THR A 192 10.56 3.61 12.96
N GLN A 193 10.58 2.67 13.89
CA GLN A 193 9.48 2.41 14.80
C GLN A 193 9.77 3.13 16.13
N ALA A 194 8.98 4.16 16.44
CA ALA A 194 9.08 4.87 17.70
C ALA A 194 8.14 4.28 18.74
N TYR A 195 8.47 4.54 20.01
CA TYR A 195 7.77 4.02 21.19
C TYR A 195 7.81 2.49 21.27
N ARG A 196 7.06 1.93 22.22
CA ARG A 196 7.03 0.50 22.52
C ARG A 196 5.62 0.04 22.87
N GLY A 197 5.39 -1.27 22.77
CA GLY A 197 4.11 -1.87 23.10
C GLY A 197 2.99 -1.34 22.21
N TYR A 198 1.88 -0.92 22.80
CA TYR A 198 0.70 -0.42 22.08
C TYR A 198 0.89 0.98 21.49
N ARG A 199 1.90 1.73 21.93
CA ARG A 199 2.20 3.08 21.45
C ARG A 199 3.07 3.10 20.19
N VAL A 200 3.45 1.92 19.67
CA VAL A 200 4.36 1.84 18.54
C VAL A 200 3.78 2.52 17.30
N VAL A 201 4.55 3.42 16.71
CA VAL A 201 4.20 4.05 15.43
C VAL A 201 5.39 3.99 14.48
N VAL A 202 5.11 3.91 13.19
CA VAL A 202 6.11 4.23 12.18
C VAL A 202 6.21 5.75 12.11
N THR A 203 7.43 6.28 12.15
CA THR A 203 7.73 7.71 12.02
C THR A 203 9.18 7.89 11.58
N THR A 204 9.63 9.12 11.37
CA THR A 204 11.04 9.48 11.27
C THR A 204 11.71 9.53 12.67
N PRO A 205 13.03 9.31 12.78
CA PRO A 205 13.79 9.59 13.99
C PRO A 205 13.47 10.98 14.55
N ALA A 206 13.17 11.04 15.85
CA ALA A 206 12.75 12.26 16.56
C ALA A 206 11.58 13.03 15.90
N GLN A 207 10.77 12.39 15.07
CA GLN A 207 9.68 13.01 14.29
C GLN A 207 10.15 14.18 13.40
N LEU A 208 11.42 14.16 12.97
CA LEU A 208 11.97 15.15 12.06
C LEU A 208 11.25 15.13 10.70
N PRO A 209 11.23 16.25 9.95
CA PRO A 209 10.86 16.24 8.54
C PRO A 209 11.64 15.18 7.76
N PHE A 210 11.04 14.62 6.70
CA PHE A 210 11.66 13.50 5.95
C PHE A 210 13.10 13.79 5.51
N LEU A 211 13.37 14.96 4.93
CA LEU A 211 14.73 15.29 4.47
C LEU A 211 15.73 15.40 5.63
N GLU A 212 15.32 15.99 6.76
CA GLU A 212 16.15 16.11 7.96
C GLU A 212 16.40 14.76 8.63
N SER A 213 15.51 13.79 8.42
CA SER A 213 15.68 12.43 8.88
C SER A 213 16.60 11.58 8.00
N GLY A 214 17.20 12.16 6.95
CA GLY A 214 18.04 11.47 5.98
C GLY A 214 17.28 10.82 4.83
N CYS A 215 15.98 11.08 4.66
CA CYS A 215 15.22 10.52 3.55
C CYS A 215 15.81 10.97 2.22
N ILE A 216 16.14 10.00 1.36
CA ILE A 216 16.64 10.27 0.01
C ILE A 216 15.52 10.46 -1.01
N ARG A 217 14.25 10.45 -0.59
CA ARG A 217 13.05 10.57 -1.46
C ARG A 217 12.96 9.52 -2.58
N CYS A 218 13.54 8.33 -2.36
CA CYS A 218 13.47 7.25 -3.34
C CYS A 218 12.07 6.66 -3.50
N GLY A 219 11.16 6.81 -2.54
CA GLY A 219 9.75 6.39 -2.67
C GLY A 219 9.46 4.89 -2.46
N LEU A 220 10.47 4.03 -2.25
CA LEU A 220 10.26 2.58 -2.05
C LEU A 220 9.32 2.28 -0.87
N CYS A 221 9.38 3.07 0.20
CA CYS A 221 8.54 2.90 1.37
C CYS A 221 7.04 3.09 1.06
N ALA A 222 6.70 4.01 0.15
CA ALA A 222 5.34 4.18 -0.37
C ALA A 222 4.97 3.05 -1.34
N ALA A 223 5.90 2.68 -2.23
CA ALA A 223 5.70 1.61 -3.21
C ALA A 223 5.52 0.21 -2.59
N TYR A 224 5.95 -0.02 -1.35
CA TYR A 224 5.75 -1.31 -0.64
C TYR A 224 4.74 -1.23 0.50
N CYS A 225 4.09 -0.09 0.69
CA CYS A 225 3.11 0.08 1.75
C CYS A 225 1.81 -0.69 1.41
N PRO A 226 1.41 -1.71 2.17
CA PRO A 226 0.26 -2.55 1.84
C PRO A 226 -1.10 -1.86 2.06
N VAL A 227 -1.11 -0.74 2.76
CA VAL A 227 -2.32 -0.02 3.21
C VAL A 227 -2.30 1.45 2.77
N SER A 228 -1.32 1.82 1.92
CA SER A 228 -1.11 3.19 1.46
C SER A 228 -1.07 4.24 2.57
N ALA A 229 -0.52 3.86 3.74
CA ALA A 229 -0.17 4.79 4.81
C ALA A 229 0.99 5.70 4.40
N LEU A 230 1.90 5.22 3.55
CA LEU A 230 2.89 6.03 2.87
C LEU A 230 2.48 6.23 1.42
N LYS A 231 2.51 7.49 0.96
CA LYS A 231 2.23 7.87 -0.43
C LYS A 231 3.23 8.92 -0.90
N TYR A 232 3.57 8.88 -2.18
CA TYR A 232 4.29 9.96 -2.85
C TYR A 232 3.30 10.88 -3.58
N ARG A 233 3.77 12.07 -3.98
CA ARG A 233 3.01 13.06 -4.75
C ARG A 233 2.52 12.49 -6.08
N SER A 234 1.22 12.55 -6.33
CA SER A 234 0.65 12.20 -7.65
C SER A 234 0.63 13.45 -8.52
N ASP A 235 1.13 13.32 -9.76
CA ASP A 235 1.05 14.38 -10.78
C ASP A 235 0.09 14.00 -11.91
N VAL A 236 -0.70 12.93 -11.72
CA VAL A 236 -1.58 12.36 -12.76
C VAL A 236 -2.61 13.38 -13.26
N GLU A 237 -3.21 14.15 -12.36
CA GLU A 237 -4.19 15.18 -12.72
C GLU A 237 -3.58 16.25 -13.63
N GLY A 238 -2.44 16.82 -13.25
CA GLY A 238 -1.71 17.79 -14.07
C GLY A 238 -1.24 17.20 -15.41
N ALA A 239 -0.89 15.91 -15.45
CA ALA A 239 -0.55 15.23 -16.69
C ALA A 239 -1.76 15.14 -17.65
N LEU A 240 -2.96 14.80 -17.13
CA LEU A 240 -4.19 14.75 -17.92
C LEU A 240 -4.64 16.13 -18.39
N GLU A 241 -4.41 17.19 -17.60
CA GLU A 241 -4.65 18.56 -18.04
C GLU A 241 -3.75 18.97 -19.22
N LEU A 242 -2.47 18.60 -19.19
CA LEU A 242 -1.57 18.80 -20.33
C LEU A 242 -1.97 17.95 -21.54
N ALA A 243 -2.45 16.72 -21.32
CA ALA A 243 -2.96 15.87 -22.39
C ALA A 243 -4.12 16.55 -23.15
N LYS A 244 -5.09 17.13 -22.43
CA LYS A 244 -6.20 17.89 -23.04
C LYS A 244 -5.74 19.08 -23.90
N ARG A 245 -4.55 19.61 -23.63
CA ARG A 245 -3.95 20.75 -24.35
C ARG A 245 -2.99 20.33 -25.47
N GLY A 246 -2.86 19.04 -25.77
CA GLY A 246 -1.93 18.54 -26.78
C GLY A 246 -0.46 18.62 -26.35
N GLY A 247 -0.20 18.44 -25.05
CA GLY A 247 1.14 18.40 -24.48
C GLY A 247 2.03 17.30 -25.09
N ARG A 248 3.31 17.34 -24.75
CA ARG A 248 4.30 16.33 -25.18
C ARG A 248 4.60 15.37 -24.04
N VAL A 249 5.05 14.17 -24.36
CA VAL A 249 5.55 13.20 -23.39
C VAL A 249 7.01 12.87 -23.67
N VAL A 250 7.82 12.82 -22.63
CA VAL A 250 9.15 12.18 -22.64
C VAL A 250 9.08 10.97 -21.73
N ALA A 251 9.14 9.77 -22.31
CA ALA A 251 9.00 8.51 -21.60
C ALA A 251 10.33 7.77 -21.54
N GLU A 252 10.73 7.36 -20.35
CA GLU A 252 11.82 6.40 -20.20
C GLU A 252 11.40 5.06 -20.82
N ARG A 253 12.26 4.48 -21.67
CA ARG A 253 12.04 3.16 -22.25
C ARG A 253 11.70 2.12 -21.19
N LEU A 254 12.52 2.05 -20.14
CA LEU A 254 12.37 1.08 -19.07
C LEU A 254 11.04 1.23 -18.32
N ALA A 255 10.51 2.46 -18.22
CA ALA A 255 9.20 2.71 -17.61
C ALA A 255 8.06 2.13 -18.46
N LEU A 256 8.14 2.30 -19.79
CA LEU A 256 7.20 1.70 -20.72
C LEU A 256 7.29 0.18 -20.72
N GLU A 257 8.49 -0.39 -20.70
CA GLU A 257 8.71 -1.84 -20.63
C GLU A 257 8.12 -2.44 -19.35
N ALA A 258 8.40 -1.84 -18.19
CA ALA A 258 7.86 -2.29 -16.90
C ALA A 258 6.32 -2.18 -16.84
N ALA A 259 5.75 -1.08 -17.36
CA ALA A 259 4.29 -0.93 -17.43
C ALA A 259 3.66 -1.93 -18.40
N ALA A 260 4.28 -2.17 -19.55
CA ALA A 260 3.79 -3.08 -20.58
C ALA A 260 3.79 -4.53 -20.08
N GLU A 261 4.86 -4.96 -19.40
CA GLU A 261 4.93 -6.27 -18.73
C GLU A 261 3.80 -6.45 -17.71
N ALA A 262 3.54 -5.43 -16.89
CA ALA A 262 2.49 -5.48 -15.87
C ALA A 262 1.08 -5.59 -16.48
N LEU A 263 0.87 -5.02 -17.67
CA LEU A 263 -0.39 -5.02 -18.41
C LEU A 263 -0.52 -6.20 -19.38
N GLY A 264 0.57 -6.91 -19.70
CA GLY A 264 0.57 -7.98 -20.69
C GLY A 264 0.50 -7.49 -22.14
N VAL A 265 1.02 -6.28 -22.41
CA VAL A 265 1.01 -5.65 -23.74
C VAL A 265 2.43 -5.33 -24.20
N ARG A 266 2.58 -4.79 -25.42
CA ARG A 266 3.87 -4.32 -25.94
C ARG A 266 4.12 -2.85 -25.58
N PRO A 267 5.38 -2.43 -25.34
CA PRO A 267 5.71 -1.05 -25.00
C PRO A 267 5.23 -0.01 -26.03
N GLY A 268 5.23 -0.34 -27.33
CA GLY A 268 4.73 0.56 -28.37
C GLY A 268 3.22 0.80 -28.28
N GLN A 269 2.45 -0.13 -27.74
CA GLN A 269 1.01 0.06 -27.49
C GLN A 269 0.76 1.11 -26.38
N LEU A 270 1.69 1.25 -25.43
CA LEU A 270 1.61 2.30 -24.41
C LEU A 270 1.94 3.69 -24.97
N VAL A 271 2.79 3.76 -26.01
CA VAL A 271 3.00 5.00 -26.76
C VAL A 271 1.71 5.41 -27.46
N SER A 272 1.03 4.46 -28.11
CA SER A 272 -0.29 4.70 -28.72
C SER A 272 -1.34 5.12 -27.69
N LEU A 273 -1.37 4.49 -26.51
CA LEU A 273 -2.27 4.88 -25.42
C LEU A 273 -2.06 6.35 -25.02
N LEU A 274 -0.80 6.78 -24.87
CA LEU A 274 -0.50 8.16 -24.52
C LEU A 274 -1.00 9.13 -25.61
N LYS A 275 -0.87 8.78 -26.89
CA LYS A 275 -1.45 9.58 -27.99
C LYS A 275 -2.98 9.63 -27.91
N GLU A 276 -3.64 8.50 -27.66
CA GLU A 276 -5.11 8.41 -27.47
C GLU A 276 -5.61 9.22 -26.27
N LEU A 277 -4.81 9.34 -25.21
CA LEU A 277 -5.13 10.20 -24.06
C LEU A 277 -5.06 11.71 -24.40
N GLY A 278 -4.54 12.08 -25.57
CA GLY A 278 -4.49 13.47 -26.06
C GLY A 278 -3.09 14.06 -26.22
N PHE A 279 -2.02 13.32 -25.91
CA PHE A 279 -0.66 13.83 -26.09
C PHE A 279 -0.28 13.88 -27.58
N ARG A 280 0.24 15.03 -28.03
CA ARG A 280 0.57 15.27 -29.45
C ARG A 280 1.80 14.51 -29.91
N GLU A 281 2.76 14.30 -29.01
CA GLU A 281 4.04 13.65 -29.32
C GLU A 281 4.52 12.88 -28.10
N VAL A 282 5.10 11.71 -28.34
CA VAL A 282 5.71 10.86 -27.32
C VAL A 282 7.12 10.51 -27.76
N GLU A 283 8.10 11.05 -27.04
CA GLU A 283 9.51 10.76 -27.23
C GLU A 283 9.94 9.67 -26.25
N VAL A 284 10.54 8.58 -26.75
CA VAL A 284 11.05 7.51 -25.91
C VAL A 284 12.56 7.61 -25.80
N VAL A 285 13.06 7.72 -24.58
CA VAL A 285 14.48 7.95 -24.28
C VAL A 285 15.05 6.84 -23.40
N ASP A 286 16.35 6.57 -23.56
CA ASP A 286 17.11 5.76 -22.62
C ASP A 286 17.95 6.70 -21.73
N PRO A 287 17.64 6.84 -20.44
CA PRO A 287 18.38 7.73 -19.55
C PRO A 287 19.87 7.38 -19.44
N LEU A 288 20.27 6.12 -19.61
CA LEU A 288 21.68 5.72 -19.54
C LEU A 288 22.50 6.31 -20.68
N ALA A 289 21.86 6.56 -21.83
CA ALA A 289 22.47 7.23 -22.98
C ALA A 289 22.69 8.73 -22.74
N LEU A 290 22.06 9.29 -21.70
CA LEU A 290 22.09 10.70 -21.33
C LEU A 290 23.05 10.97 -20.16
N ALA A 291 23.96 10.04 -19.85
CA ALA A 291 24.95 10.20 -18.81
C ALA A 291 25.77 11.50 -19.05
N PRO A 292 25.82 12.43 -18.08
CA PRO A 292 26.35 13.78 -18.32
C PRO A 292 27.88 13.88 -18.31
N SER A 293 28.59 12.77 -18.10
CA SER A 293 30.04 12.74 -17.93
C SER A 293 30.61 11.36 -18.30
N GLU A 294 31.83 11.35 -18.84
CA GLU A 294 32.59 10.11 -19.10
C GLU A 294 33.43 9.67 -17.88
N GLU A 295 33.44 10.47 -16.82
CA GLU A 295 34.09 10.17 -15.54
C GLU A 295 33.18 10.50 -14.35
N GLY A 296 33.43 9.87 -13.19
CA GLY A 296 32.77 10.21 -11.93
C GLY A 296 31.65 9.28 -11.51
N LEU A 297 31.09 9.58 -10.34
CA LEU A 297 29.89 8.92 -9.81
C LEU A 297 28.68 9.68 -10.33
N ILE A 298 27.87 9.03 -11.18
CA ILE A 298 26.72 9.62 -11.83
C ILE A 298 25.46 9.07 -11.18
N PRO A 299 24.74 9.84 -10.36
CA PRO A 299 23.48 9.39 -9.84
C PRO A 299 22.44 9.24 -10.95
N PHE A 300 21.62 8.19 -10.91
CA PHE A 300 20.51 8.09 -11.86
C PHE A 300 19.42 9.13 -11.60
N SER A 301 19.19 9.47 -10.32
CA SER A 301 18.24 10.49 -9.88
C SER A 301 18.76 11.26 -8.66
N SER A 302 17.98 12.25 -8.21
CA SER A 302 18.22 12.97 -6.95
C SER A 302 18.35 12.04 -5.73
N ALA A 303 17.76 10.83 -5.78
CA ALA A 303 17.84 9.88 -4.67
C ALA A 303 19.25 9.31 -4.49
N GLU A 304 19.92 8.89 -5.57
CA GLU A 304 21.29 8.39 -5.51
C GLU A 304 22.28 9.49 -5.13
N GLU A 305 22.01 10.73 -5.54
CA GLU A 305 22.84 11.89 -5.18
C GLU A 305 22.81 12.11 -3.65
N ARG A 306 21.61 12.10 -3.06
CA ARG A 306 21.45 12.20 -1.60
C ARG A 306 22.00 10.98 -0.89
N TRP A 307 21.87 9.79 -1.47
CA TRP A 307 22.38 8.56 -0.88
C TRP A 307 23.90 8.58 -0.75
N VAL A 308 24.63 9.00 -1.80
CA VAL A 308 26.09 9.15 -1.72
C VAL A 308 26.47 10.21 -0.69
N LYS A 309 25.83 11.38 -0.71
CA LYS A 309 26.10 12.46 0.27
C LYS A 309 25.88 12.00 1.72
N LEU A 310 24.84 11.20 1.95
CA LEU A 310 24.48 10.67 3.27
C LEU A 310 25.45 9.56 3.73
N ARG A 311 25.79 8.61 2.85
CA ARG A 311 26.50 7.38 3.21
C ARG A 311 28.02 7.47 3.03
N PHE A 312 28.47 8.31 2.10
CA PHE A 312 29.86 8.44 1.69
C PHE A 312 30.20 9.93 1.47
N PRO A 313 30.18 10.76 2.53
CA PRO A 313 30.38 12.21 2.41
C PRO A 313 31.72 12.57 1.73
N GLU A 314 32.78 11.81 1.98
CA GLU A 314 34.09 11.98 1.32
C GLU A 314 34.05 11.71 -0.19
N ALA A 315 33.16 10.82 -0.64
CA ALA A 315 32.99 10.51 -2.06
C ALA A 315 32.06 11.51 -2.77
N ALA A 316 31.35 12.37 -2.03
CA ALA A 316 30.42 13.35 -2.60
C ALA A 316 31.13 14.33 -3.55
N ARG A 317 32.43 14.58 -3.36
CA ARG A 317 33.25 15.41 -4.27
C ARG A 317 33.41 14.83 -5.69
N PHE A 318 33.14 13.54 -5.85
CA PHE A 318 33.20 12.85 -7.15
C PHE A 318 31.84 12.76 -7.84
N LEU A 319 30.78 13.26 -7.20
CA LEU A 319 29.45 13.29 -7.80
C LEU A 319 29.44 14.23 -9.00
N LYS A 320 28.90 13.71 -10.09
CA LYS A 320 28.47 14.51 -11.24
C LYS A 320 26.97 14.78 -11.11
N PRO A 321 26.39 15.72 -11.89
CA PRO A 321 24.95 15.89 -11.93
C PRO A 321 24.25 14.55 -12.19
N HIS A 322 23.09 14.35 -11.57
CA HIS A 322 22.28 13.18 -11.86
C HIS A 322 21.70 13.26 -13.29
N VAL A 323 21.40 12.10 -13.88
CA VAL A 323 20.82 12.02 -15.22
C VAL A 323 19.49 12.77 -15.26
N LYS A 324 19.34 13.73 -16.18
CA LYS A 324 18.10 14.49 -16.38
C LYS A 324 17.46 14.18 -17.72
N LEU A 325 16.13 14.19 -17.74
CA LEU A 325 15.35 14.09 -18.98
C LEU A 325 15.04 15.51 -19.48
N ALA A 326 15.19 15.72 -20.79
CA ALA A 326 14.94 17.02 -21.41
C ALA A 326 13.42 17.28 -21.52
N ALA A 327 12.83 17.90 -20.49
CA ALA A 327 11.41 18.21 -20.42
C ALA A 327 11.15 19.72 -20.33
N GLY A 328 10.23 20.24 -21.15
CA GLY A 328 9.79 21.63 -21.13
C GLY A 328 8.51 21.83 -20.31
N LYS A 329 8.01 23.07 -20.23
CA LYS A 329 6.79 23.41 -19.45
C LYS A 329 5.52 22.66 -19.89
N GLU A 330 5.43 22.31 -21.17
CA GLU A 330 4.28 21.60 -21.77
C GLU A 330 4.60 20.11 -21.98
N THR A 331 5.50 19.56 -21.17
CA THR A 331 5.96 18.18 -21.26
C THR A 331 5.60 17.42 -19.99
N VAL A 332 5.10 16.20 -20.15
CA VAL A 332 4.94 15.20 -19.09
C VAL A 332 6.10 14.21 -19.16
N VAL A 333 6.65 13.83 -18.02
CA VAL A 333 7.66 12.77 -17.94
C VAL A 333 7.00 11.46 -17.50
N VAL A 334 7.34 10.35 -18.17
CA VAL A 334 6.98 8.98 -17.73
C VAL A 334 8.25 8.25 -17.28
N THR A 335 8.27 7.75 -16.05
CA THR A 335 9.49 7.19 -15.43
C THR A 335 9.23 6.00 -14.51
N ALA A 336 10.24 5.15 -14.28
CA ALA A 336 10.19 4.10 -13.25
C ALA A 336 10.71 4.58 -11.88
N CYS A 337 11.07 5.87 -11.73
CA CYS A 337 11.66 6.42 -10.53
C CYS A 337 10.79 7.54 -9.92
N VAL A 338 10.32 7.35 -8.68
CA VAL A 338 9.54 8.37 -7.95
C VAL A 338 10.36 9.65 -7.71
N ALA A 339 11.68 9.55 -7.50
CA ALA A 339 12.53 10.69 -7.20
C ALA A 339 12.56 11.74 -8.33
N ARG A 340 12.34 11.34 -9.59
CA ARG A 340 12.26 12.25 -10.74
C ARG A 340 11.10 13.23 -10.69
N LYS A 341 10.08 12.98 -9.85
CA LYS A 341 9.03 13.98 -9.57
C LYS A 341 9.61 15.27 -8.96
N GLU A 342 10.82 15.25 -8.41
CA GLU A 342 11.52 16.48 -7.99
C GLU A 342 12.15 17.25 -9.14
N ASP A 343 12.52 16.55 -10.22
CA ASP A 343 13.23 17.15 -11.35
C ASP A 343 12.28 17.89 -12.28
N HIS A 344 11.06 17.37 -12.44
CA HIS A 344 10.04 17.92 -13.34
C HIS A 344 8.62 17.60 -12.85
N ALA A 345 7.68 18.50 -13.14
CA ALA A 345 6.26 18.28 -12.97
C ALA A 345 5.51 18.78 -14.21
N PRO A 346 4.52 18.04 -14.74
CA PRO A 346 4.02 16.75 -14.23
C PRO A 346 4.93 15.56 -14.57
N THR A 347 5.15 14.68 -13.60
CA THR A 347 5.85 13.40 -13.80
C THR A 347 4.98 12.24 -13.33
N ILE A 348 4.66 11.31 -14.22
CA ILE A 348 3.93 10.08 -13.91
C ILE A 348 4.88 8.88 -13.86
N THR A 349 4.65 8.01 -12.89
CA THR A 349 5.40 6.76 -12.75
C THR A 349 4.84 5.67 -13.67
N ALA A 350 5.63 4.63 -13.95
CA ALA A 350 5.16 3.45 -14.66
C ALA A 350 3.95 2.80 -13.95
N HIS A 351 3.95 2.81 -12.61
CA HIS A 351 2.79 2.37 -11.83
C HIS A 351 1.54 3.24 -12.08
N GLU A 352 1.68 4.57 -12.02
CA GLU A 352 0.57 5.49 -12.33
C GLU A 352 0.10 5.34 -13.79
N LEU A 353 1.00 5.07 -14.74
CA LEU A 353 0.63 4.77 -16.13
C LEU A 353 -0.19 3.49 -16.25
N VAL A 354 0.14 2.44 -15.49
CA VAL A 354 -0.66 1.20 -15.45
C VAL A 354 -2.07 1.47 -14.93
N GLU A 355 -2.20 2.28 -13.86
CA GLU A 355 -3.51 2.63 -13.33
C GLU A 355 -4.31 3.52 -14.29
N LEU A 356 -3.64 4.48 -14.96
CA LEU A 356 -4.23 5.30 -16.02
C LEU A 356 -4.74 4.44 -17.18
N ALA A 357 -3.96 3.47 -17.64
CA ALA A 357 -4.36 2.57 -18.71
C ALA A 357 -5.66 1.82 -18.34
N LYS A 358 -5.73 1.26 -17.13
CA LYS A 358 -6.94 0.58 -16.62
C LYS A 358 -8.15 1.52 -16.52
N TRP A 359 -7.95 2.77 -16.12
CA TRP A 359 -9.05 3.74 -15.95
C TRP A 359 -9.49 4.38 -17.27
N SER A 360 -8.63 4.42 -18.28
CA SER A 360 -8.91 5.05 -19.58
C SER A 360 -10.03 4.36 -20.38
N ARG A 361 -10.35 3.10 -20.06
CA ARG A 361 -11.25 2.22 -20.83
C ARG A 361 -10.82 1.99 -22.29
N VAL A 362 -9.61 2.38 -22.67
CA VAL A 362 -9.02 2.07 -23.97
C VAL A 362 -8.67 0.59 -24.01
N VAL A 363 -9.06 -0.11 -25.07
CA VAL A 363 -8.70 -1.52 -25.31
C VAL A 363 -7.27 -1.53 -25.84
N LEU A 364 -6.30 -1.91 -25.01
CA LEU A 364 -4.88 -1.78 -25.33
C LEU A 364 -4.46 -2.70 -26.46
N GLU A 365 -5.10 -3.86 -26.59
CA GLU A 365 -4.85 -4.89 -27.61
C GLU A 365 -5.12 -4.38 -29.03
N ASP A 366 -6.06 -3.45 -29.17
CA ASP A 366 -6.44 -2.85 -30.45
C ASP A 366 -5.49 -1.72 -30.88
N LEU A 367 -4.66 -1.23 -29.95
CA LEU A 367 -3.74 -0.14 -30.24
C LEU A 367 -2.54 -0.62 -31.08
N PRO A 368 -2.08 0.20 -32.04
CA PRO A 368 -0.89 -0.12 -32.81
C PRO A 368 0.34 -0.18 -31.91
N ASP A 369 1.26 -1.07 -32.24
CA ASP A 369 2.56 -1.19 -31.57
C ASP A 369 3.56 -0.24 -32.24
N GLU A 370 3.70 0.95 -31.67
CA GLU A 370 4.62 1.97 -32.18
C GLU A 370 6.08 1.51 -32.07
N PRO A 371 6.87 1.60 -33.15
CA PRO A 371 8.24 1.14 -33.15
C PRO A 371 9.08 2.00 -32.21
N LEU A 372 9.65 1.36 -31.18
CA LEU A 372 10.65 1.98 -30.34
C LEU A 372 12.01 1.92 -31.06
N ARG A 373 12.76 3.04 -31.07
CA ARG A 373 14.14 3.05 -31.59
C ARG A 373 14.98 1.97 -30.88
N ALA A 374 16.08 1.50 -31.45
CA ALA A 374 16.99 0.65 -30.67
C ALA A 374 17.55 1.44 -29.47
N ALA A 375 17.73 0.78 -28.32
CA ALA A 375 18.46 1.39 -27.22
C ALA A 375 19.91 1.56 -27.67
N PRO A 376 20.52 2.76 -27.57
CA PRO A 376 21.93 2.91 -27.88
C PRO A 376 22.76 2.07 -26.90
N GLU A 377 23.87 1.49 -27.37
CA GLU A 377 24.80 0.80 -26.48
C GLU A 377 25.36 1.80 -25.46
N SER A 378 24.98 1.65 -24.20
CA SER A 378 25.59 2.42 -23.11
C SER A 378 27.01 1.91 -22.89
N LYS A 379 27.99 2.80 -23.06
CA LYS A 379 29.39 2.54 -22.72
C LYS A 379 29.69 2.74 -21.23
N VAL A 380 28.69 3.17 -20.46
CA VAL A 380 28.87 3.56 -19.05
C VAL A 380 28.56 2.37 -18.14
N LYS A 381 29.46 2.11 -17.18
CA LYS A 381 29.25 1.07 -16.18
C LYS A 381 28.06 1.45 -15.30
N VAL A 382 27.18 0.50 -15.02
CA VAL A 382 26.03 0.70 -14.13
C VAL A 382 26.22 -0.18 -12.89
N ALA A 383 26.02 0.39 -11.71
CA ALA A 383 25.96 -0.32 -10.44
C ALA A 383 24.51 -0.39 -9.98
N VAL A 384 24.01 -1.60 -9.70
CA VAL A 384 22.59 -1.84 -9.44
C VAL A 384 22.37 -2.37 -8.02
N GLY A 385 21.50 -1.69 -7.27
CA GLY A 385 21.21 -2.01 -5.89
C GLY A 385 22.25 -1.47 -4.90
N PRO A 386 21.96 -1.53 -3.59
CA PRO A 386 22.74 -0.86 -2.57
C PRO A 386 24.15 -1.44 -2.38
N GLU A 387 24.33 -2.75 -2.61
CA GLU A 387 25.62 -3.43 -2.45
C GLU A 387 26.59 -3.09 -3.58
N GLU A 388 26.16 -3.23 -4.84
CA GLU A 388 26.98 -2.86 -5.99
C GLU A 388 27.26 -1.35 -6.02
N CYS A 389 26.27 -0.51 -5.69
CA CYS A 389 26.48 0.93 -5.58
C CYS A 389 27.53 1.27 -4.51
N ARG A 390 27.50 0.59 -3.36
CA ARG A 390 28.53 0.78 -2.31
C ARG A 390 29.91 0.41 -2.83
N ALA A 391 30.04 -0.78 -3.42
CA ALA A 391 31.31 -1.25 -3.96
C ALA A 391 31.84 -0.31 -5.06
N ALA A 392 30.95 0.22 -5.91
CA ALA A 392 31.29 1.19 -6.94
C ALA A 392 31.80 2.51 -6.34
N VAL A 393 31.11 3.08 -5.36
CA VAL A 393 31.52 4.32 -4.68
C VAL A 393 32.87 4.16 -3.98
N GLU A 394 33.05 3.08 -3.23
CA GLU A 394 34.30 2.80 -2.52
C GLU A 394 35.48 2.53 -3.47
N SER A 395 35.23 1.82 -4.57
CA SER A 395 36.23 1.59 -5.62
C SER A 395 36.61 2.89 -6.32
N TYR A 396 35.63 3.71 -6.67
CA TYR A 396 35.86 4.99 -7.34
C TYR A 396 36.66 5.95 -6.45
N ALA A 397 36.34 6.03 -5.17
CA ALA A 397 37.05 6.88 -4.21
C ALA A 397 38.54 6.53 -4.07
N LYS A 398 38.94 5.30 -4.43
CA LYS A 398 40.34 4.86 -4.45
C LYS A 398 40.99 5.07 -5.82
N ASN A 399 40.31 4.64 -6.89
CA ASN A 399 40.92 4.46 -8.21
C ASN A 399 40.65 5.60 -9.18
N HIS A 400 39.61 6.41 -8.97
CA HIS A 400 39.25 7.58 -9.79
C HIS A 400 39.18 7.28 -11.31
N SER A 401 38.58 6.16 -11.69
CA SER A 401 38.62 5.67 -13.07
C SER A 401 37.23 5.41 -13.66
N GLY A 402 36.98 6.00 -14.83
CA GLY A 402 35.77 5.83 -15.63
C GLY A 402 34.52 6.54 -15.09
N ALA A 403 33.37 6.32 -15.71
CA ALA A 403 32.07 6.75 -15.21
C ALA A 403 31.29 5.55 -14.68
N VAL A 404 30.62 5.75 -13.54
CA VAL A 404 29.70 4.74 -12.97
C VAL A 404 28.36 5.38 -12.68
N VAL A 405 27.31 4.88 -13.34
CA VAL A 405 25.92 5.24 -13.04
C VAL A 405 25.45 4.43 -11.84
N LEU A 406 24.91 5.11 -10.83
CA LEU A 406 24.39 4.50 -9.61
C LEU A 406 22.87 4.37 -9.68
N GLN A 407 22.34 3.18 -9.42
CA GLN A 407 20.92 2.91 -9.24
C GLN A 407 20.71 2.19 -7.90
N VAL A 408 20.29 2.90 -6.86
CA VAL A 408 20.34 2.36 -5.49
C VAL A 408 19.18 1.40 -5.17
N CYS A 409 18.09 1.45 -5.95
CA CYS A 409 16.95 0.56 -5.75
C CYS A 409 17.34 -0.91 -5.97
N PRO A 410 16.85 -1.86 -5.14
CA PRO A 410 17.09 -3.29 -5.38
C PRO A 410 16.55 -3.70 -6.75
N GLY A 411 17.39 -4.32 -7.59
CA GLY A 411 17.02 -4.67 -8.97
C GLY A 411 16.96 -3.49 -9.94
N GLY A 412 17.48 -2.32 -9.55
CA GLY A 412 17.64 -1.14 -10.42
C GLY A 412 16.35 -0.40 -10.68
N CYS A 413 16.37 0.51 -11.67
CA CYS A 413 15.21 1.33 -11.98
C CYS A 413 14.01 0.52 -12.49
N ALA A 414 14.23 -0.67 -13.07
CA ALA A 414 13.18 -1.56 -13.55
C ALA A 414 12.27 -2.05 -12.42
N ARG A 415 12.83 -2.18 -11.22
CA ARG A 415 12.14 -2.55 -9.97
C ARG A 415 12.17 -1.40 -8.96
N GLY A 416 12.32 -0.19 -9.47
CA GLY A 416 12.33 1.03 -8.66
C GLY A 416 10.96 1.34 -8.09
N SER A 417 10.89 2.33 -7.22
CA SER A 417 9.65 2.76 -6.56
C SER A 417 8.52 3.21 -7.49
N GLY A 418 8.83 3.59 -8.72
CA GLY A 418 7.85 3.95 -9.74
C GLY A 418 7.41 2.77 -10.61
N ALA A 419 8.00 1.58 -10.44
CA ALA A 419 7.62 0.38 -11.16
C ALA A 419 6.29 -0.20 -10.62
N PRO A 420 5.52 -0.93 -11.45
CA PRO A 420 4.28 -1.55 -11.01
C PRO A 420 4.46 -2.59 -9.88
N TYR A 421 3.51 -2.65 -8.94
CA TYR A 421 3.54 -3.55 -7.77
C TYR A 421 3.83 -5.03 -8.08
N ARG A 422 3.36 -5.54 -9.23
CA ARG A 422 3.56 -6.94 -9.64
C ARG A 422 5.04 -7.28 -9.82
N LEU A 423 5.84 -6.32 -10.29
CA LEU A 423 7.28 -6.49 -10.52
C LEU A 423 8.10 -6.28 -9.24
N LEU A 424 7.56 -5.52 -8.28
CA LEU A 424 8.16 -5.29 -6.97
C LEU A 424 8.11 -6.51 -6.03
N THR A 425 7.22 -7.47 -6.29
CA THR A 425 6.96 -8.62 -5.41
C THR A 425 7.52 -9.94 -5.90
N GLN A 426 8.05 -9.99 -7.13
CA GLN A 426 8.73 -11.17 -7.67
C GLN A 426 10.17 -11.21 -7.13
N ARG A 427 10.42 -12.15 -6.21
CA ARG A 427 11.75 -12.42 -5.62
C ARG A 427 12.60 -13.24 -6.56
#